data_AF-A0A438XFT9-F1
#
_entry.id   AF-A0A438XFT9-F1
#
_cell.length_a   1.000
_cell.length_b   1.000
_cell.length_c   1.000
_cell.angle_alpha   90.00
_cell.angle_beta   90.00
_cell.angle_gamma   90.00
#
_symmetry.space_group_name_H-M   'P 1'
#
loop_
_entity.id
_entity.type
_entity.pdbx_description
1 polymer ?
#
loop_
_entity_poly.entity_id
_entity_poly.type
_entity_poly.pdbx_seq_one_letter_code
_entity_poly.pdbx_strand_id
1 'polypeptide(L)' 'MAEKTANDLKLSEIELVDFRIYGMQEGVPYEGIYGINVAKVQEIIPMPTLFEYPTNLDYFIGVFDLRSTIIPLID' A
#
# COMPACT_ATOMS: atom_id res chain seq x y z
N MET A 1 -11.84 43.05 -16.54
CA MET A 1 -10.73 42.72 -15.63
C MET A 1 -11.30 42.35 -14.25
N ALA A 2 -12.00 41.22 -14.11
CA ALA A 2 -12.49 40.75 -12.80
C ALA A 2 -12.86 39.24 -12.82
N GLU A 3 -12.24 38.44 -13.68
CA GLU A 3 -12.66 37.03 -13.91
C GLU A 3 -11.52 36.02 -13.73
N LYS A 4 -10.39 36.43 -13.13
CA LYS A 4 -9.20 35.57 -12.99
C LYS A 4 -8.92 35.12 -11.55
N THR A 5 -9.90 35.14 -10.65
CA THR A 5 -9.68 34.79 -9.23
C THR A 5 -10.44 33.54 -8.77
N ALA A 6 -11.17 32.85 -9.67
CA ALA A 6 -11.96 31.67 -9.30
C ALA A 6 -11.27 30.32 -9.63
N ASN A 7 -10.05 30.32 -10.19
CA ASN A 7 -9.41 29.09 -10.68
C ASN A 7 -8.29 28.52 -9.78
N ASP A 8 -7.98 29.20 -8.66
CA ASP A 8 -6.83 28.86 -7.81
C ASP A 8 -7.19 28.04 -6.55
N LEU A 9 -8.44 27.56 -6.45
CA LEU A 9 -8.86 26.59 -5.42
C LEU A 9 -9.45 25.35 -6.10
N LYS A 10 -8.67 24.71 -6.98
CA LYS A 10 -8.96 23.34 -7.37
C LYS A 10 -8.64 22.47 -6.16
N LEU A 11 -9.64 22.13 -5.35
CA LEU A 11 -9.52 21.12 -4.31
C LEU A 11 -9.05 19.85 -5.01
N SER A 12 -7.81 19.42 -4.78
CA SER A 12 -7.32 18.15 -5.32
C SER A 12 -8.07 17.03 -4.61
N GLU A 13 -9.00 16.39 -5.30
CA GLU A 13 -9.65 15.18 -4.81
C GLU A 13 -8.55 14.12 -4.59
N ILE A 14 -8.50 13.57 -3.37
CA ILE A 14 -7.57 12.50 -3.03
C ILE A 14 -8.34 11.19 -3.19
N GLU A 15 -7.94 10.39 -4.18
CA GLU A 15 -8.43 9.03 -4.35
C GLU A 15 -7.55 8.07 -3.54
N LEU A 16 -8.18 7.26 -2.69
CA LEU A 16 -7.50 6.28 -1.85
C LEU A 16 -8.01 4.86 -2.18
N VAL A 17 -7.10 3.90 -2.20
CA VAL A 17 -7.45 2.49 -1.98
C VAL A 17 -7.49 2.27 -0.48
N ASP A 18 -8.64 1.86 0.04
CA ASP A 18 -8.79 1.43 1.43
C ASP A 18 -8.49 -0.07 1.57
N PHE A 19 -7.84 -0.44 2.67
CA PHE A 19 -7.59 -1.83 3.00
C PHE A 19 -7.49 -2.03 4.50
N ARG A 20 -7.67 -3.28 4.93
CA ARG A 20 -7.70 -3.67 6.34
C ARG A 20 -6.52 -4.59 6.64
N ILE A 21 -5.78 -4.29 7.70
CA ILE A 21 -4.78 -5.19 8.26
C ILE A 21 -5.36 -5.75 9.56
N TYR A 22 -5.39 -7.07 9.64
CA TYR A 22 -5.82 -7.80 10.82
C TYR A 22 -4.60 -8.34 11.55
N GLY A 23 -4.59 -8.27 12.88
CA GLY A 23 -3.48 -8.76 13.68
C GLY A 23 -3.86 -9.00 15.13
N MET A 24 -2.84 -9.16 15.97
CA MET A 24 -2.97 -9.27 17.41
C MET A 24 -2.11 -8.20 18.07
N GLN A 25 -2.67 -7.46 19.02
CA GLN A 25 -1.94 -6.49 19.84
C GLN A 25 -2.18 -6.82 21.31
N GLU A 26 -1.10 -7.15 22.04
CA GLU A 26 -1.17 -7.56 23.45
C GLU A 26 -2.17 -8.71 23.71
N GLY A 27 -2.31 -9.62 22.73
CA GLY A 27 -3.24 -10.77 22.81
C GLY A 27 -4.69 -10.44 22.47
N VAL A 28 -4.99 -9.21 22.07
CA VAL A 28 -6.32 -8.78 21.63
C VAL A 28 -6.35 -8.68 20.10
N PRO A 29 -7.39 -9.19 19.42
CA PRO A 29 -7.57 -8.98 17.98
C PRO A 29 -7.58 -7.49 17.63
N TYR A 30 -6.80 -7.12 16.63
CA TYR A 30 -6.69 -5.76 16.12
C TYR A 30 -7.16 -5.70 14.65
N GLU A 31 -7.89 -4.64 14.32
CA GLU A 31 -8.24 -4.26 12.95
C GLU A 31 -7.76 -2.83 12.69
N GLY A 32 -6.84 -2.68 11.76
CA GLY A 32 -6.38 -1.38 11.26
C GLY A 32 -6.97 -1.07 9.89
N ILE A 33 -7.57 0.10 9.75
CA ILE A 33 -8.12 0.59 8.48
C ILE A 33 -7.14 1.63 7.93
N TYR A 34 -6.58 1.36 6.76
CA TYR A 34 -5.55 2.16 6.11
C TYR A 34 -5.99 2.61 4.72
N GLY A 35 -5.33 3.65 4.21
CA GLY A 35 -5.55 4.17 2.87
C GLY A 35 -4.24 4.55 2.21
N ILE A 36 -4.07 4.16 0.95
CA ILE A 36 -2.94 4.59 0.11
C ILE A 36 -3.48 5.36 -1.10
N ASN A 37 -2.77 6.41 -1.52
CA ASN A 37 -3.13 7.14 -2.73
C ASN A 37 -3.15 6.19 -3.94
N VAL A 38 -4.27 6.18 -4.68
CA VAL A 38 -4.45 5.33 -5.86
C VAL A 38 -3.31 5.50 -6.87
N ALA A 39 -2.78 6.72 -7.04
CA ALA A 39 -1.67 7.01 -7.95
C ALA A 39 -0.36 6.28 -7.59
N LYS A 40 -0.23 5.72 -6.39
CA LYS A 40 0.92 4.91 -5.95
C LYS A 40 0.69 3.41 -6.06
N VAL A 41 -0.52 2.96 -6.37
CA VAL A 41 -0.87 1.54 -6.47
C VAL A 41 -0.63 1.08 -7.90
N GLN A 42 0.23 0.07 -8.09
CA GLN A 42 0.50 -0.50 -9.41
C GLN A 42 -0.50 -1.61 -9.74
N GLU A 43 -0.61 -2.61 -8.86
CA GLU A 43 -1.48 -3.77 -9.04
C GLU A 43 -2.00 -4.24 -7.67
N ILE A 44 -3.20 -4.84 -7.64
CA ILE A 44 -3.72 -5.59 -6.48
C ILE A 44 -3.81 -7.05 -6.91
N ILE A 45 -3.04 -7.91 -6.25
CA ILE A 45 -2.95 -9.34 -6.57
C ILE A 45 -3.28 -10.19 -5.33
N PRO A 46 -3.72 -11.45 -5.52
CA PRO A 46 -3.76 -12.42 -4.42
C PRO A 46 -2.36 -12.65 -3.83
N MET A 47 -2.31 -13.10 -2.56
CA MET A 47 -1.04 -13.43 -1.89
C MET A 47 -0.21 -14.40 -2.75
N PRO A 48 1.01 -14.00 -3.19
CA PRO A 48 1.83 -14.84 -4.05
C PRO A 48 2.56 -15.92 -3.24
N THR A 49 3.15 -16.88 -3.95
CA THR A 49 4.13 -17.80 -3.35
C THR A 49 5.45 -17.08 -3.15
N LEU A 50 6.03 -17.22 -1.95
CA LEU A 50 7.28 -16.55 -1.57
C LEU A 50 8.49 -17.46 -1.76
N PHE A 51 9.59 -16.83 -2.13
CA PHE A 51 10.92 -17.40 -2.09
C PHE A 51 11.68 -16.79 -0.91
N GLU A 52 12.38 -17.63 -0.15
CA GLU A 52 13.27 -17.18 0.91
C GLU A 52 14.40 -16.32 0.32
N TYR A 53 14.71 -15.22 1.01
CA TYR A 53 15.83 -14.36 0.67
C TYR A 53 16.62 -14.05 1.95
N PRO A 54 17.95 -14.26 1.97
CA PRO A 54 18.74 -14.08 3.18
C PRO A 54 18.78 -12.61 3.57
N THR A 55 18.17 -12.30 4.72
CA THR A 55 18.14 -10.94 5.29
C THR A 55 18.10 -11.01 6.82
N ASN A 56 18.45 -9.90 7.46
CA ASN A 56 18.38 -9.69 8.91
C ASN A 56 17.31 -8.66 9.31
N LEU A 57 16.42 -8.29 8.37
CA LEU A 57 15.35 -7.32 8.59
C LEU A 57 14.08 -8.05 9.03
N ASP A 58 13.60 -7.75 10.24
CA ASP A 58 12.45 -8.45 10.84
C ASP A 58 11.13 -8.25 10.08
N TYR A 59 10.99 -7.12 9.37
CA TYR A 59 9.79 -6.78 8.59
C TYR A 59 9.79 -7.37 7.18
N PHE A 60 10.86 -8.06 6.78
CA PHE A 60 10.98 -8.62 5.44
C PHE A 60 10.61 -10.10 5.47
N ILE A 61 9.63 -10.49 4.67
CA ILE A 61 9.09 -11.86 4.70
C ILE A 61 9.46 -12.70 3.47
N GLY A 62 10.01 -12.09 2.41
CA GLY A 62 10.51 -12.83 1.24
C GLY A 62 10.50 -12.02 -0.05
N VAL A 63 10.69 -12.70 -1.17
CA VAL A 63 10.50 -12.14 -2.51
C VAL A 63 9.51 -12.99 -3.31
N PHE A 64 8.88 -12.42 -4.33
CA PHE A 64 8.04 -13.14 -5.28
C PHE A 64 8.28 -12.66 -6.72
N ASP A 65 7.94 -13.49 -7.71
CA ASP A 65 7.97 -13.10 -9.12
C ASP A 65 6.62 -12.49 -9.54
N LEU A 66 6.67 -11.28 -10.09
CA LEU A 66 5.57 -10.64 -10.79
C LEU A 66 5.96 -10.44 -12.25
N ARG A 67 5.54 -11.36 -13.12
CA ARG A 67 5.78 -11.29 -14.58
C ARG A 67 7.26 -11.08 -14.91
N SER A 68 8.13 -11.94 -14.36
CA SER A 68 9.59 -11.86 -14.51
C SER A 68 10.26 -10.67 -13.80
N THR A 69 9.54 -10.02 -12.88
CA THR A 69 10.09 -8.99 -11.99
C THR A 69 10.09 -9.51 -10.55
N ILE A 70 11.26 -9.57 -9.92
CA ILE A 70 11.36 -9.97 -8.52
C ILE A 70 10.99 -8.78 -7.62
N ILE A 71 9.98 -8.97 -6.78
CA ILE A 71 9.45 -7.94 -5.87
C ILE A 71 9.63 -8.39 -4.42
N PRO A 72 10.18 -7.53 -3.53
CA PRO A 72 10.24 -7.82 -2.10
C PRO A 72 8.85 -7.71 -1.46
N LEU A 73 8.58 -8.59 -0.51
CA LEU A 73 7.37 -8.53 0.32
C LEU A 73 7.74 -8.25 1.79
N ILE A 74 6.98 -7.34 2.40
CA ILE A 74 7.14 -6.90 3.79
C ILE A 74 5.84 -7.17 4.58
N ASP A 75 5.98 -7.35 5.89
CA ASP A 75 4.90 -7.44 6.88
C ASP A 75 5.31 -6.70 8.16
#